data_AF-A0A0F8I7E3-F1
#
_entry.id   AF-A0A0F8I7E3-F1
#
_cell.length_a   1.000
_cell.length_b   1.000
_cell.length_c   1.000
_cell.angle_alpha   90.00
_cell.angle_beta   90.00
_cell.angle_gamma   90.00
#
_symmetry.space_group_name_H-M   'P 1'
#
loop_
_entity.id
_entity.type
_entity.pdbx_description
1 polymer ?
#
loop_
_entity_poly.entity_id
_entity_poly.type
_entity_poly.pdbx_seq_one_letter_code
_entity_poly.pdbx_strand_id
1 'polypeptide(L)'
;MEKYLEKFEGQSDDFDIAEPDAGALIESLRAFGYDLQTAIADLIDNSISAGAANVWLNFYWNGDNSIISIKDDGCGMTEEELINAMRPGSRNPLEERNPRDLGRFGLGLKTASFSQCRKLTVATKSKDCSITKRCWDLDYVIKTREWRLLKENCSFDLGLLNELGNLDQGTVVFWENIDRVVAGTKVGDAKDQKLFFERVDNVKVHLSMVFHRFMEKKNGLKIWINDREIEPWDPFLKKEKSTQLLNEEKFISAKIIVNPYVLPHNSKISEEVHLNAAGPKGWNAAQGFYVYRNERLIVAGDWLGLGFKKEEHYKLARIQVDIPNSMDNEWKIDVKKSVARPPSFLRDDLKRIAKLTRKRAAEVYRHRGKVIARTNSSEFVYIWEQKVRHGKIFYTLNRNHPLLREIFEISGENLPKLSAMIRMIEETVPIPLITLNNYENPDKHSKPFEKTPSSEIIDVMHEVYDSLIYSGIPRTEARERLLSMDPFSDYPEFVLNYIEDTDCSKEGNL
;
A
#
# COMPACT_ATOMS: atom_id res chain seq x y z
N MET A 1 -42.57 19.29 -4.41
CA MET A 1 -42.72 17.82 -4.35
C MET A 1 -44.19 17.47 -4.13
N GLU A 2 -44.87 18.06 -3.15
CA GLU A 2 -46.32 17.91 -2.92
C GLU A 2 -47.18 18.22 -4.16
N LYS A 3 -47.02 19.37 -4.82
CA LYS A 3 -47.73 19.70 -6.09
C LYS A 3 -47.50 18.72 -7.26
N TYR A 4 -46.44 17.92 -7.22
CA TYR A 4 -46.17 16.89 -8.23
C TYR A 4 -46.88 15.58 -7.86
N LEU A 5 -46.96 15.28 -6.57
CA LEU A 5 -47.62 14.10 -6.01
C LEU A 5 -49.15 14.24 -6.02
N GLU A 6 -49.70 15.45 -5.92
CA GLU A 6 -51.13 15.76 -6.11
C GLU A 6 -51.68 15.27 -7.47
N LYS A 7 -50.83 15.13 -8.50
CA LYS A 7 -51.25 14.58 -9.81
C LYS A 7 -51.59 13.09 -9.78
N PHE A 8 -51.15 12.38 -8.75
CA PHE A 8 -51.41 10.96 -8.53
C PHE A 8 -52.50 10.72 -7.48
N GLU A 9 -52.95 11.77 -6.79
CA GLU A 9 -54.10 11.70 -5.88
C GLU A 9 -55.40 11.69 -6.70
N GLY A 10 -55.93 10.50 -6.96
CA GLY A 10 -57.22 10.31 -7.66
C GLY A 10 -57.18 9.33 -8.84
N GLN A 11 -56.00 8.85 -9.24
CA GLN A 11 -55.85 7.74 -10.18
C GLN A 11 -55.65 6.45 -9.38
N SER A 12 -56.73 5.86 -8.84
CA SER A 12 -56.56 4.72 -7.91
C SER A 12 -56.11 3.41 -8.56
N ASP A 13 -56.22 3.29 -9.90
CA ASP A 13 -56.08 1.99 -10.58
C ASP A 13 -55.14 1.99 -11.80
N ASP A 14 -54.41 3.08 -12.10
CA ASP A 14 -53.46 3.15 -13.24
C ASP A 14 -52.01 2.86 -12.81
N PHE A 15 -51.83 1.84 -11.95
CA PHE A 15 -50.51 1.36 -11.57
C PHE A 15 -50.52 -0.15 -11.34
N ASP A 16 -49.46 -0.82 -11.79
CA ASP A 16 -49.17 -2.21 -11.43
C ASP A 16 -48.24 -2.23 -10.21
N ILE A 17 -48.54 -3.08 -9.22
CA ILE A 17 -47.61 -3.36 -8.13
C ILE A 17 -46.54 -4.34 -8.64
N ALA A 18 -45.36 -3.81 -8.96
CA ALA A 18 -44.22 -4.58 -9.45
C ALA A 18 -43.19 -4.85 -8.34
N GLU A 19 -43.60 -5.55 -7.28
CA GLU A 19 -42.68 -5.98 -6.22
C GLU A 19 -41.59 -6.92 -6.77
N PRO A 20 -40.33 -6.77 -6.34
CA PRO A 20 -39.24 -7.60 -6.85
C PRO A 20 -39.39 -9.05 -6.35
N ASP A 21 -39.24 -10.01 -7.26
CA ASP A 21 -39.18 -11.42 -6.91
C ASP A 21 -38.02 -11.67 -5.93
N ALA A 22 -38.34 -12.28 -4.78
CA ALA A 22 -37.39 -12.45 -3.68
C ALA A 22 -36.18 -13.29 -4.09
N GLY A 23 -36.39 -14.37 -4.86
CA GLY A 23 -35.34 -15.26 -5.32
C GLY A 23 -34.42 -14.58 -6.34
N ALA A 24 -34.99 -13.87 -7.32
CA ALA A 24 -34.22 -13.13 -8.32
C ALA A 24 -33.42 -11.98 -7.69
N LEU A 25 -34.02 -11.23 -6.76
CA LEU A 25 -33.33 -10.12 -6.10
C LEU A 25 -32.22 -10.61 -5.16
N ILE A 26 -32.42 -11.68 -4.39
CA ILE A 26 -31.39 -12.15 -3.45
C ILE A 26 -30.15 -12.71 -4.19
N GLU A 27 -30.32 -13.42 -5.31
CA GLU A 27 -29.20 -13.83 -6.16
C GLU A 27 -28.54 -12.63 -6.88
N SER A 28 -29.31 -11.60 -7.23
CA SER A 28 -28.75 -10.35 -7.75
C SER A 28 -27.90 -9.61 -6.70
N LEU A 29 -28.35 -9.56 -5.44
CA LEU A 29 -27.59 -8.97 -4.32
C LEU A 29 -26.29 -9.72 -4.04
N ARG A 30 -26.27 -11.02 -4.31
CA ARG A 30 -25.10 -11.89 -4.19
C ARG A 30 -24.05 -11.63 -5.25
N ALA A 31 -24.46 -11.18 -6.44
CA ALA A 31 -23.57 -10.88 -7.56
C ALA A 31 -22.77 -9.56 -7.40
N PHE A 32 -22.87 -8.86 -6.27
CA PHE A 32 -22.23 -7.56 -6.08
C PHE A 32 -20.69 -7.57 -6.13
N GLY A 33 -20.03 -8.71 -6.31
CA GLY A 33 -18.60 -8.78 -6.70
C GLY A 33 -17.62 -8.35 -5.61
N TYR A 34 -17.96 -8.57 -4.34
CA TYR A 34 -16.99 -8.48 -3.25
C TYR A 34 -15.99 -9.64 -3.36
N ASP A 35 -14.73 -9.36 -3.04
CA ASP A 35 -13.80 -10.41 -2.65
C ASP A 35 -13.97 -10.72 -1.15
N LEU A 36 -13.35 -11.81 -0.68
CA LEU A 36 -13.48 -12.25 0.71
C LEU A 36 -13.00 -11.18 1.69
N GLN A 37 -11.92 -10.48 1.35
CA GLN A 37 -11.27 -9.49 2.21
C GLN A 37 -12.14 -8.25 2.41
N THR A 38 -12.69 -7.71 1.32
CA THR A 38 -13.60 -6.54 1.35
C THR A 38 -14.93 -6.89 2.01
N ALA A 39 -15.46 -8.09 1.79
CA ALA A 39 -16.68 -8.54 2.44
C ALA A 39 -16.52 -8.61 3.97
N ILE A 40 -15.41 -9.19 4.45
CA ILE A 40 -15.10 -9.25 5.88
C ILE A 40 -14.85 -7.85 6.43
N ALA A 41 -14.09 -7.00 5.73
CA ALA A 41 -13.83 -5.62 6.17
C ALA A 41 -15.13 -4.81 6.34
N ASP A 42 -16.13 -5.01 5.48
CA ASP A 42 -17.44 -4.39 5.61
C ASP A 42 -18.21 -4.85 6.86
N LEU A 43 -17.98 -6.08 7.35
CA LEU A 43 -18.54 -6.54 8.61
C LEU A 43 -17.84 -5.89 9.81
N ILE A 44 -16.51 -5.78 9.75
CA ILE A 44 -15.72 -5.10 10.80
C ILE A 44 -16.07 -3.61 10.88
N ASP A 45 -16.37 -2.95 9.75
CA ASP A 45 -16.87 -1.56 9.76
C ASP A 45 -18.15 -1.41 10.61
N ASN A 46 -19.02 -2.43 10.61
CA ASN A 46 -20.22 -2.43 11.47
C ASN A 46 -19.86 -2.62 12.94
N SER A 47 -18.92 -3.51 13.26
CA SER A 47 -18.42 -3.70 14.63
C SER A 47 -17.79 -2.41 15.19
N ILE A 48 -16.99 -1.69 14.39
CA ILE A 48 -16.44 -0.39 14.77
C ILE A 48 -17.56 0.65 14.99
N SER A 49 -18.57 0.65 14.11
CA SER A 49 -19.72 1.56 14.23
C SER A 49 -20.57 1.24 15.47
N ALA A 50 -20.60 -0.02 15.91
CA ALA A 50 -21.22 -0.47 17.16
C ALA A 50 -20.34 -0.21 18.40
N GLY A 51 -19.16 0.38 18.23
CA GLY A 51 -18.24 0.74 19.31
C GLY A 51 -17.41 -0.43 19.85
N ALA A 52 -17.27 -1.52 19.09
CA ALA A 52 -16.46 -2.66 19.50
C ALA A 52 -14.99 -2.25 19.69
N ALA A 53 -14.40 -2.69 20.79
CA ALA A 53 -12.96 -2.61 21.02
C ALA A 53 -12.25 -3.84 20.45
N ASN A 54 -12.97 -4.96 20.37
CA ASN A 54 -12.42 -6.26 20.08
C ASN A 54 -13.25 -6.98 19.01
N VAL A 55 -12.60 -7.51 17.98
CA VAL A 55 -13.24 -8.27 16.89
C VAL A 55 -12.50 -9.58 16.63
N TRP A 56 -13.17 -10.70 16.80
CA TRP A 56 -12.61 -12.04 16.62
C TRP A 56 -13.15 -12.67 15.33
N LEU A 57 -12.24 -13.09 14.47
CA LEU A 57 -12.53 -13.82 13.25
C LEU A 57 -12.03 -15.26 13.42
N ASN A 58 -12.91 -16.22 13.18
CA ASN A 58 -12.55 -17.63 13.19
C ASN A 58 -12.88 -18.26 11.84
N PHE A 59 -11.88 -18.98 11.30
CA PHE A 59 -11.96 -19.71 10.04
C PHE A 59 -11.87 -21.20 10.35
N TYR A 60 -13.01 -21.88 10.25
CA TYR A 60 -13.12 -23.31 10.54
C TYR A 60 -13.04 -24.09 9.23
N TRP A 61 -11.92 -24.78 9.03
CA TRP A 61 -11.73 -25.66 7.88
C TRP A 61 -12.48 -26.98 8.07
N ASN A 62 -13.38 -27.29 7.15
CA ASN A 62 -14.08 -28.57 7.08
C ASN A 62 -14.50 -28.89 5.63
N GLY A 63 -13.57 -28.71 4.67
CA GLY A 63 -13.87 -28.90 3.24
C GLY A 63 -14.97 -27.94 2.76
N ASP A 64 -15.91 -28.45 1.99
CA ASP A 64 -17.09 -27.70 1.51
C ASP A 64 -18.01 -27.19 2.63
N ASN A 65 -17.95 -27.80 3.81
CA ASN A 65 -18.68 -27.41 5.02
C ASN A 65 -17.88 -26.46 5.93
N SER A 66 -16.84 -25.82 5.40
CA SER A 66 -16.08 -24.80 6.14
C SER A 66 -16.97 -23.61 6.52
N ILE A 67 -16.62 -22.93 7.62
CA ILE A 67 -17.41 -21.83 8.19
C ILE A 67 -16.50 -20.66 8.54
N ILE A 68 -17.04 -19.46 8.44
CA ILE A 68 -16.39 -18.23 8.92
C ILE A 68 -17.32 -17.58 9.94
N SER A 69 -16.77 -17.22 11.11
CA SER A 69 -17.49 -16.41 12.10
C SER A 69 -16.75 -15.11 12.39
N ILE A 70 -17.51 -14.03 12.58
CA ILE A 70 -17.01 -12.75 13.08
C ILE A 70 -17.79 -12.39 14.33
N LYS A 71 -17.10 -12.24 15.45
CA LYS A 71 -17.65 -11.85 16.76
C LYS A 71 -17.10 -10.48 17.15
N ASP A 72 -17.93 -9.64 17.75
CA ASP A 72 -17.52 -8.37 18.35
C ASP A 72 -18.15 -8.15 19.72
N ASP A 73 -17.54 -7.25 20.49
CA ASP A 73 -18.00 -6.79 21.81
C ASP A 73 -18.70 -5.42 21.77
N GLY A 74 -19.28 -5.06 20.62
CA GLY A 74 -20.05 -3.84 20.46
C GLY A 74 -21.35 -3.83 21.26
N CYS A 75 -22.16 -2.78 21.10
CA CYS A 75 -23.41 -2.59 21.84
C CYS A 75 -24.49 -3.67 21.63
N GLY A 76 -24.32 -4.56 20.64
CA GLY A 76 -25.35 -5.50 20.24
C GLY A 76 -26.59 -4.81 19.68
N MET A 77 -27.67 -5.57 19.54
CA MET A 77 -28.97 -5.11 19.04
C MET A 77 -30.10 -5.77 19.83
N THR A 78 -31.22 -5.09 19.94
CA THR A 78 -32.51 -5.67 20.33
C THR A 78 -33.07 -6.54 19.19
N GLU A 79 -34.13 -7.32 19.47
CA GLU A 79 -34.80 -8.12 18.44
C GLU A 79 -35.34 -7.27 17.28
N GLU A 80 -35.94 -6.11 17.57
CA GLU A 80 -36.46 -5.20 16.56
C GLU A 80 -35.34 -4.60 15.71
N GLU A 81 -34.26 -4.14 16.34
CA GLU A 81 -33.08 -3.63 15.65
C GLU A 81 -32.43 -4.70 14.77
N LEU A 82 -32.34 -5.95 15.23
CA LEU A 82 -31.82 -7.06 14.44
C LEU A 82 -32.68 -7.33 13.21
N ILE A 83 -34.01 -7.39 13.36
CA ILE A 83 -34.93 -7.58 12.23
C ILE A 83 -34.76 -6.46 11.20
N ASN A 84 -34.68 -5.21 11.66
CA ASN A 84 -34.47 -4.05 10.81
C ASN A 84 -33.08 -4.06 10.15
N ALA A 85 -32.03 -4.44 10.88
CA ALA A 85 -30.67 -4.58 10.35
C ALA A 85 -30.58 -5.66 9.27
N MET A 86 -31.33 -6.77 9.44
CA MET A 86 -31.37 -7.90 8.51
C MET A 86 -32.23 -7.66 7.27
N ARG A 87 -33.16 -6.70 7.31
CA ARG A 87 -34.01 -6.34 6.18
C ARG A 87 -33.17 -5.69 5.05
N PRO A 88 -33.22 -6.18 3.80
CA PRO A 88 -32.60 -5.51 2.66
C PRO A 88 -33.17 -4.10 2.44
N GLY A 89 -32.32 -3.12 2.16
CA GLY A 89 -32.76 -1.73 1.91
C GLY A 89 -33.34 -1.00 3.13
N SER A 90 -33.04 -1.44 4.35
CA SER A 90 -33.67 -0.93 5.58
C SER A 90 -33.28 0.49 6.01
N ARG A 91 -32.30 1.12 5.37
CA ARG A 91 -31.92 2.52 5.63
C ARG A 91 -31.80 3.27 4.32
N ASN A 92 -32.43 4.43 4.26
CA ASN A 92 -32.32 5.30 3.09
C ASN A 92 -30.92 5.90 3.02
N PRO A 93 -30.18 5.80 1.89
CA PRO A 93 -28.87 6.45 1.73
C PRO A 93 -28.88 7.98 1.86
N LEU A 94 -30.07 8.60 1.85
CA LEU A 94 -30.28 10.04 1.98
C LEU A 94 -30.53 10.51 3.42
N GLU A 95 -30.70 9.59 4.38
CA GLU A 95 -30.84 9.97 5.80
C GLU A 95 -29.52 10.56 6.36
N GLU A 96 -29.64 11.57 7.23
CA GLU A 96 -28.48 12.12 7.94
C GLU A 96 -27.82 11.06 8.82
N ARG A 97 -26.50 10.91 8.67
CA ARG A 97 -25.71 9.90 9.39
C ARG A 97 -24.82 10.52 10.44
N ASN A 98 -24.50 9.73 11.46
CA ASN A 98 -23.45 10.08 12.40
C ASN A 98 -22.14 10.37 11.63
N PRO A 99 -21.44 11.47 11.89
CA PRO A 99 -20.17 11.80 11.24
C PRO A 99 -19.08 10.73 11.37
N ARG A 100 -19.20 9.81 12.34
CA ARG A 100 -18.28 8.68 12.56
C ARG A 100 -18.70 7.37 11.89
N ASP A 101 -19.88 7.31 11.27
CA ASP A 101 -20.39 6.09 10.63
C ASP A 101 -19.52 5.68 9.42
N LEU A 102 -19.09 4.42 9.41
CA LEU A 102 -18.30 3.83 8.34
C LEU A 102 -19.17 3.22 7.23
N GLY A 103 -20.44 2.96 7.50
CA GLY A 103 -21.43 2.53 6.51
C GLY A 103 -22.05 3.71 5.75
N ARG A 104 -22.68 3.43 4.60
CA ARG A 104 -23.54 4.40 3.88
C ARG A 104 -24.83 3.81 3.31
N PHE A 105 -24.75 2.62 2.73
CA PHE A 105 -25.81 2.12 1.83
C PHE A 105 -26.86 1.24 2.53
N GLY A 106 -26.70 0.92 3.81
CA GLY A 106 -27.62 0.02 4.53
C GLY A 106 -27.61 -1.44 4.03
N LEU A 107 -26.77 -1.75 3.04
CA LEU A 107 -26.68 -3.06 2.38
C LEU A 107 -25.45 -3.87 2.80
N GLY A 108 -24.42 -3.22 3.36
CA GLY A 108 -23.08 -3.79 3.61
C GLY A 108 -23.12 -5.20 4.20
N LEU A 109 -23.72 -5.39 5.38
CA LEU A 109 -23.85 -6.70 6.04
C LEU A 109 -24.40 -7.78 5.09
N LYS A 110 -25.49 -7.49 4.38
CA LYS A 110 -26.21 -8.48 3.57
C LYS A 110 -25.48 -8.75 2.26
N THR A 111 -25.14 -7.71 1.50
CA THR A 111 -24.47 -7.89 0.21
C THR A 111 -23.07 -8.47 0.37
N ALA A 112 -22.32 -8.07 1.40
CA ALA A 112 -21.03 -8.67 1.72
C ALA A 112 -21.20 -10.16 2.08
N SER A 113 -22.13 -10.49 2.98
CA SER A 113 -22.35 -11.87 3.40
C SER A 113 -22.87 -12.77 2.27
N PHE A 114 -23.92 -12.37 1.57
CA PHE A 114 -24.51 -13.16 0.49
C PHE A 114 -23.50 -13.41 -0.64
N SER A 115 -22.60 -12.45 -0.89
CA SER A 115 -21.54 -12.64 -1.89
C SER A 115 -20.57 -13.77 -1.55
N GLN A 116 -20.45 -14.17 -0.28
CA GLN A 116 -19.52 -15.21 0.16
C GLN A 116 -20.21 -16.51 0.58
N CYS A 117 -21.44 -16.44 1.10
CA CYS A 117 -22.15 -17.57 1.70
C CYS A 117 -23.60 -17.71 1.23
N ARG A 118 -24.17 -18.91 1.31
CA ARG A 118 -25.61 -19.15 1.06
C ARG A 118 -26.46 -19.06 2.32
N LYS A 119 -25.83 -19.06 3.50
CA LYS A 119 -26.53 -19.00 4.78
C LYS A 119 -25.82 -18.06 5.75
N LEU A 120 -26.53 -17.00 6.10
CA LEU A 120 -26.09 -15.94 6.99
C LEU A 120 -26.90 -16.00 8.28
N THR A 121 -26.27 -16.33 9.40
CA THR A 121 -26.88 -16.20 10.73
C THR A 121 -26.25 -15.02 11.46
N VAL A 122 -27.08 -14.20 12.10
CA VAL A 122 -26.64 -13.16 13.02
C VAL A 122 -27.27 -13.45 14.38
N ALA A 123 -26.42 -13.58 15.39
CA ALA A 123 -26.80 -13.67 16.79
C ALA A 123 -26.27 -12.44 17.53
N THR A 124 -27.08 -11.83 18.38
CA THR A 124 -26.71 -10.58 19.05
C THR A 124 -27.27 -10.54 20.46
N LYS A 125 -26.53 -9.86 21.33
CA LYS A 125 -26.87 -9.64 22.73
C LYS A 125 -26.67 -8.17 23.02
N SER A 126 -27.75 -7.44 23.27
CA SER A 126 -27.65 -6.12 23.90
C SER A 126 -27.58 -6.28 25.41
N LYS A 127 -27.12 -5.24 26.10
CA LYS A 127 -27.00 -5.26 27.56
C LYS A 127 -28.35 -5.60 28.21
N ASP A 128 -28.33 -6.49 29.20
CA ASP A 128 -29.50 -6.96 29.94
C ASP A 128 -30.59 -7.65 29.08
N CYS A 129 -30.28 -8.01 27.83
CA CYS A 129 -31.18 -8.70 26.90
C CYS A 129 -30.76 -10.16 26.69
N SER A 130 -31.73 -11.04 26.37
CA SER A 130 -31.43 -12.39 25.91
C SER A 130 -30.84 -12.39 24.51
N ILE A 131 -30.00 -13.38 24.21
CA ILE A 131 -29.46 -13.58 22.85
C ILE A 131 -30.63 -13.75 21.87
N THR A 132 -30.65 -12.94 20.83
CA THR A 132 -31.60 -13.06 19.73
C THR A 132 -30.85 -13.40 18.45
N LYS A 133 -31.43 -14.27 17.62
CA LYS A 133 -30.84 -14.69 16.36
C LYS A 133 -31.81 -14.59 15.18
N ARG A 134 -31.26 -14.34 14.00
CA ARG A 134 -31.97 -14.38 12.72
C ARG A 134 -31.08 -14.96 11.62
N CYS A 135 -31.67 -15.73 10.72
CA CYS A 135 -30.96 -16.42 9.66
C CYS A 135 -31.59 -16.14 8.29
N TRP A 136 -30.75 -15.74 7.33
CA TRP A 136 -31.06 -15.79 5.91
C TRP A 136 -30.52 -17.09 5.33
N ASP A 137 -31.41 -17.91 4.78
CA ASP A 137 -31.06 -19.08 3.96
C ASP A 137 -31.51 -18.79 2.53
N LEU A 138 -30.56 -18.58 1.63
CA LEU A 138 -30.83 -18.13 0.27
C LEU A 138 -31.60 -19.19 -0.53
N ASP A 139 -31.28 -20.47 -0.34
CA ASP A 139 -31.98 -21.58 -0.99
C ASP A 139 -33.43 -21.65 -0.53
N TYR A 140 -33.69 -21.40 0.76
CA TYR A 140 -35.04 -21.33 1.30
C TYR A 140 -35.84 -20.14 0.74
N VAL A 141 -35.22 -18.95 0.63
CA VAL A 141 -35.86 -17.78 0.01
C VAL A 141 -36.20 -18.05 -1.45
N ILE A 142 -35.28 -18.64 -2.22
CA ILE A 142 -35.52 -18.99 -3.63
C ILE A 142 -36.65 -20.01 -3.76
N LYS A 143 -36.65 -21.06 -2.92
CA LYS A 143 -37.68 -22.10 -2.94
C LYS A 143 -39.06 -21.57 -2.58
N THR A 144 -39.15 -20.69 -1.60
CA THR A 144 -40.43 -20.13 -1.13
C THR A 144 -40.89 -18.91 -1.91
N ARG A 145 -39.98 -18.26 -2.65
CA ARG A 145 -40.17 -16.98 -3.35
C ARG A 145 -40.64 -15.85 -2.43
N GLU A 146 -40.32 -15.97 -1.14
CA GLU A 146 -40.72 -15.02 -0.10
C GLU A 146 -39.51 -14.62 0.77
N TRP A 147 -39.50 -13.37 1.25
CA TRP A 147 -38.50 -12.83 2.17
C TRP A 147 -38.67 -13.38 3.59
N ARG A 148 -38.42 -14.68 3.79
CA ARG A 148 -38.58 -15.36 5.09
C ARG A 148 -37.28 -15.32 5.91
N LEU A 149 -37.20 -14.35 6.82
CA LEU A 149 -36.12 -14.29 7.81
C LEU A 149 -36.37 -15.30 8.95
N LEU A 150 -35.53 -16.33 9.04
CA LEU A 150 -35.73 -17.44 9.97
C LEU A 150 -35.34 -17.06 11.40
N LYS A 151 -36.14 -17.47 12.40
CA LYS A 151 -35.81 -17.33 13.82
C LYS A 151 -34.83 -18.41 14.28
N GLU A 152 -34.93 -19.59 13.71
CA GLU A 152 -34.11 -20.75 14.04
C GLU A 152 -33.80 -21.50 12.75
N ASN A 153 -32.52 -21.58 12.39
CA ASN A 153 -32.04 -22.53 11.38
C ASN A 153 -30.51 -22.65 11.37
N CYS A 154 -29.77 -22.33 12.43
CA CYS A 154 -28.31 -22.52 12.40
C CYS A 154 -28.00 -23.99 12.68
N SER A 155 -27.36 -24.65 11.73
CA SER A 155 -26.98 -26.07 11.84
C SER A 155 -25.75 -26.27 12.72
N PHE A 156 -24.98 -25.20 12.94
CA PHE A 156 -23.64 -25.30 13.48
C PHE A 156 -23.36 -24.17 14.49
N ASP A 157 -23.49 -24.49 15.77
CA ASP A 157 -23.08 -23.64 16.88
C ASP A 157 -21.90 -24.31 17.59
N LEU A 158 -20.68 -23.89 17.27
CA LEU A 158 -19.42 -24.38 17.89
C LEU A 158 -19.24 -23.90 19.35
N GLY A 159 -20.34 -23.71 20.08
CA GLY A 159 -20.32 -23.02 21.37
C GLY A 159 -20.13 -21.50 21.24
N LEU A 160 -20.23 -20.94 20.03
CA LEU A 160 -20.08 -19.51 19.78
C LEU A 160 -21.25 -18.71 20.38
N LEU A 161 -22.45 -19.29 20.47
CA LEU A 161 -23.54 -18.68 21.25
C LEU A 161 -23.23 -18.68 22.75
N ASN A 162 -22.53 -19.69 23.27
CA ASN A 162 -22.08 -19.70 24.65
C ASN A 162 -21.00 -18.63 24.88
N GLU A 163 -20.07 -18.46 23.95
CA GLU A 163 -19.08 -17.39 23.99
C GLU A 163 -19.73 -16.00 23.97
N LEU A 164 -20.74 -15.78 23.13
CA LEU A 164 -21.53 -14.55 23.14
C LEU A 164 -22.31 -14.40 24.46
N GLY A 165 -22.81 -15.50 25.01
CA GLY A 165 -23.48 -15.53 26.31
C GLY A 165 -22.60 -15.05 27.47
N ASN A 166 -21.30 -15.32 27.39
CA ASN A 166 -20.29 -14.88 28.36
C ASN A 166 -19.90 -13.40 28.25
N LEU A 167 -20.27 -12.73 27.15
CA LEU A 167 -20.09 -11.28 27.01
C LEU A 167 -21.28 -10.52 27.61
N ASP A 168 -21.07 -9.30 28.10
CA ASP A 168 -22.17 -8.44 28.54
C ASP A 168 -23.07 -8.04 27.36
N GLN A 169 -22.44 -7.78 26.22
CA GLN A 169 -23.05 -7.37 24.95
C GLN A 169 -22.14 -7.75 23.79
N GLY A 170 -22.70 -7.87 22.60
CA GLY A 170 -21.93 -8.16 21.38
C GLY A 170 -22.78 -8.72 20.26
N THR A 171 -22.11 -9.02 19.14
CA THR A 171 -22.74 -9.64 17.98
C THR A 171 -21.82 -10.71 17.39
N VAL A 172 -22.42 -11.81 16.90
CA VAL A 172 -21.73 -12.83 16.11
C VAL A 172 -22.44 -13.00 14.78
N VAL A 173 -21.68 -12.93 13.71
CA VAL A 173 -22.10 -13.20 12.33
C VAL A 173 -21.48 -14.51 11.89
N PHE A 174 -22.31 -15.42 11.35
CA PHE A 174 -21.92 -16.73 10.86
C PHE A 174 -22.18 -16.84 9.37
N TRP A 175 -21.18 -17.31 8.65
CA TRP A 175 -21.26 -17.67 7.23
C TRP A 175 -21.13 -19.18 7.08
N GLU A 176 -22.25 -19.81 6.71
CA GLU A 176 -22.35 -21.23 6.39
C GLU A 176 -22.54 -21.39 4.86
N ASN A 177 -22.11 -22.54 4.32
CA ASN A 177 -22.12 -22.79 2.87
C ASN A 177 -21.39 -21.68 2.10
N ILE A 178 -20.12 -21.45 2.44
CA ILE A 178 -19.23 -20.46 1.81
C ILE A 178 -18.72 -20.94 0.43
N ASP A 179 -19.66 -21.24 -0.46
CA ASP A 179 -19.44 -21.84 -1.77
C ASP A 179 -18.49 -21.05 -2.67
N ARG A 180 -18.39 -19.72 -2.55
CA ARG A 180 -17.39 -18.92 -3.30
C ARG A 180 -15.96 -19.11 -2.81
N VAL A 181 -15.79 -19.61 -1.59
CA VAL A 181 -14.49 -19.80 -0.95
C VAL A 181 -14.06 -21.26 -1.03
N VAL A 182 -14.96 -22.22 -0.80
CA VAL A 182 -14.61 -23.64 -0.62
C VAL A 182 -15.39 -24.63 -1.51
N ALA A 183 -16.11 -24.18 -2.55
CA ALA A 183 -16.82 -25.10 -3.43
C ALA A 183 -15.91 -26.18 -4.02
N GLY A 184 -16.36 -27.44 -3.92
CA GLY A 184 -15.67 -28.60 -4.47
C GLY A 184 -14.45 -29.06 -3.68
N THR A 185 -14.17 -28.45 -2.52
CA THR A 185 -13.04 -28.85 -1.68
C THR A 185 -13.34 -30.07 -0.82
N LYS A 186 -12.31 -30.84 -0.47
CA LYS A 186 -12.46 -32.09 0.29
C LYS A 186 -11.69 -32.06 1.61
N VAL A 187 -12.30 -32.63 2.64
CA VAL A 187 -11.62 -32.88 3.92
C VAL A 187 -10.47 -33.87 3.68
N GLY A 188 -9.29 -33.57 4.20
CA GLY A 188 -8.08 -34.39 4.04
C GLY A 188 -7.26 -34.10 2.77
N ASP A 189 -7.73 -33.25 1.86
CA ASP A 189 -6.91 -32.76 0.76
C ASP A 189 -6.01 -31.60 1.22
N ALA A 190 -4.71 -31.86 1.30
CA ALA A 190 -3.72 -30.88 1.76
C ALA A 190 -3.63 -29.64 0.85
N LYS A 191 -3.93 -29.78 -0.45
CA LYS A 191 -3.89 -28.65 -1.40
C LYS A 191 -5.06 -27.71 -1.16
N ASP A 192 -6.26 -28.26 -0.97
CA ASP A 192 -7.45 -27.46 -0.70
C ASP A 192 -7.33 -26.73 0.63
N GLN A 193 -6.85 -27.43 1.66
CA GLN A 193 -6.61 -26.82 2.98
C GLN A 193 -5.57 -25.70 2.89
N LYS A 194 -4.47 -25.91 2.15
CA LYS A 194 -3.46 -24.87 1.94
C LYS A 194 -4.06 -23.64 1.24
N LEU A 195 -4.83 -23.83 0.18
CA LEU A 195 -5.48 -22.72 -0.55
C LEU A 195 -6.47 -21.96 0.34
N PHE A 196 -7.18 -22.66 1.23
CA PHE A 196 -8.04 -22.01 2.22
C PHE A 196 -7.24 -21.09 3.15
N PHE A 197 -6.12 -21.58 3.72
CA PHE A 197 -5.28 -20.76 4.59
C PHE A 197 -4.55 -19.62 3.86
N GLU A 198 -4.18 -19.79 2.59
CA GLU A 198 -3.67 -18.68 1.76
C GLU A 198 -4.71 -17.55 1.62
N ARG A 199 -6.01 -17.89 1.54
CA ARG A 199 -7.08 -16.88 1.56
C ARG A 199 -7.19 -16.20 2.93
N VAL A 200 -7.03 -16.94 4.02
CA VAL A 200 -6.98 -16.38 5.39
C VAL A 200 -5.82 -15.39 5.54
N ASP A 201 -4.64 -15.72 5.02
CA ASP A 201 -3.48 -14.83 5.04
C ASP A 201 -3.73 -13.55 4.24
N ASN A 202 -4.39 -13.65 3.09
CA ASN A 202 -4.79 -12.47 2.32
C ASN A 202 -5.80 -11.58 3.08
N VAL A 203 -6.73 -12.18 3.84
CA VAL A 203 -7.62 -11.42 4.74
C VAL A 203 -6.80 -10.71 5.81
N LYS A 204 -5.89 -11.42 6.49
CA LYS A 204 -5.00 -10.83 7.51
C LYS A 204 -4.27 -9.60 6.97
N VAL A 205 -3.60 -9.72 5.83
CA VAL A 205 -2.84 -8.61 5.23
C VAL A 205 -3.75 -7.43 4.86
N HIS A 206 -4.93 -7.70 4.31
CA HIS A 206 -5.88 -6.65 3.98
C HIS A 206 -6.38 -5.91 5.23
N LEU A 207 -6.81 -6.63 6.27
CA LEU A 207 -7.31 -6.04 7.51
C LEU A 207 -6.24 -5.21 8.23
N SER A 208 -5.02 -5.75 8.31
CA SER A 208 -3.85 -5.08 8.89
C SER A 208 -3.58 -3.73 8.23
N MET A 209 -3.75 -3.63 6.92
CA MET A 209 -3.57 -2.40 6.14
C MET A 209 -4.77 -1.47 6.24
N VAL A 210 -5.99 -2.00 6.21
CA VAL A 210 -7.20 -1.19 6.08
C VAL A 210 -7.60 -0.51 7.38
N PHE A 211 -7.41 -1.22 8.49
CA PHE A 211 -7.80 -0.78 9.83
C PHE A 211 -6.61 -0.30 10.67
N HIS A 212 -5.41 -0.18 10.09
CA HIS A 212 -4.18 0.11 10.81
C HIS A 212 -4.31 1.31 11.76
N ARG A 213 -4.93 2.41 11.33
CA ARG A 213 -5.12 3.62 12.14
C ARG A 213 -6.05 3.43 13.34
N PHE A 214 -7.04 2.54 13.23
CA PHE A 214 -7.89 2.21 14.36
C PHE A 214 -7.13 1.37 15.39
N MET A 215 -6.24 0.50 14.93
CA MET A 215 -5.45 -0.41 15.76
C MET A 215 -4.25 0.29 16.43
N GLU A 216 -3.61 1.25 15.76
CA GLU A 216 -2.43 1.96 16.26
C GLU A 216 -2.69 2.87 17.48
N LYS A 217 -3.96 3.09 17.85
CA LYS A 217 -4.32 3.93 19.00
C LYS A 217 -3.94 3.23 20.31
N LYS A 218 -3.68 4.02 21.36
CA LYS A 218 -3.30 3.51 22.69
C LYS A 218 -4.29 2.50 23.28
N ASN A 219 -5.58 2.65 22.98
CA ASN A 219 -6.65 1.68 23.24
C ASN A 219 -7.41 1.43 21.93
N GLY A 220 -6.65 1.10 20.88
CA GLY A 220 -7.17 0.88 19.54
C GLY A 220 -8.00 -0.38 19.41
N LEU A 221 -8.66 -0.49 18.26
CA LEU A 221 -9.34 -1.71 17.84
C LEU A 221 -8.35 -2.87 17.82
N LYS A 222 -8.74 -4.01 18.37
CA LYS A 222 -7.98 -5.24 18.26
C LYS A 222 -8.73 -6.24 17.40
N ILE A 223 -8.01 -6.86 16.48
CA ILE A 223 -8.56 -7.84 15.54
C ILE A 223 -7.79 -9.14 15.71
N TRP A 224 -8.49 -10.24 15.95
CA TRP A 224 -7.93 -11.58 16.04
C TRP A 224 -8.36 -12.44 14.88
N ILE A 225 -7.46 -13.25 14.36
CA ILE A 225 -7.76 -14.32 13.40
C ILE A 225 -7.31 -15.63 14.01
N ASN A 226 -8.24 -16.56 14.25
CA ASN A 226 -7.98 -17.84 14.91
C ASN A 226 -7.13 -17.65 16.20
N ASP A 227 -7.62 -16.78 17.08
CA ASP A 227 -7.03 -16.42 18.38
C ASP A 227 -5.66 -15.73 18.34
N ARG A 228 -5.20 -15.32 17.16
CA ARG A 228 -3.96 -14.55 16.99
C ARG A 228 -4.27 -13.10 16.65
N GLU A 229 -3.80 -12.17 17.48
CA GLU A 229 -3.91 -10.74 17.20
C GLU A 229 -3.12 -10.40 15.94
N ILE A 230 -3.70 -9.58 15.06
CA ILE A 230 -3.02 -9.09 13.86
C ILE A 230 -2.35 -7.75 14.16
N GLU A 231 -1.19 -7.51 13.56
CA GLU A 231 -0.45 -6.25 13.73
C GLU A 231 -0.86 -5.23 12.66
N PRO A 232 -0.98 -3.93 13.00
CA PRO A 232 -1.27 -2.89 12.01
C PRO A 232 -0.13 -2.72 11.01
N TRP A 233 -0.47 -2.40 9.77
CA TRP A 233 0.48 -2.05 8.72
C TRP A 233 0.36 -0.58 8.31
N ASP A 234 1.31 0.26 8.75
CA ASP A 234 1.38 1.68 8.39
C ASP A 234 2.11 1.87 7.03
N PRO A 235 1.42 2.33 5.97
CA PRO A 235 2.04 2.57 4.66
C PRO A 235 3.03 3.74 4.64
N PHE A 236 3.10 4.55 5.71
CA PHE A 236 3.87 5.79 5.75
C PHE A 236 5.17 5.68 6.54
N LEU A 237 5.43 4.57 7.24
CA LEU A 237 6.61 4.38 8.09
C LEU A 237 6.89 5.58 9.01
N LYS A 238 5.86 6.08 9.69
CA LYS A 238 5.96 7.32 10.50
C LYS A 238 6.95 7.22 11.66
N LYS A 239 7.24 6.00 12.10
CA LYS A 239 8.19 5.70 13.18
C LYS A 239 9.65 5.78 12.71
N GLU A 240 9.90 5.69 11.40
CA GLU A 240 11.25 5.74 10.85
C GLU A 240 11.78 7.17 10.75
N LYS A 241 12.94 7.44 11.36
CA LYS A 241 13.54 8.79 11.44
C LYS A 241 13.83 9.41 10.07
N SER A 242 14.06 8.57 9.06
CA SER A 242 14.40 9.02 7.70
C SER A 242 13.18 9.27 6.81
N THR A 243 11.96 9.02 7.31
CA THR A 243 10.72 9.35 6.63
C THR A 243 10.54 10.86 6.62
N GLN A 244 10.31 11.43 5.44
CA GLN A 244 10.09 12.87 5.28
C GLN A 244 8.61 13.16 5.14
N LEU A 245 8.00 13.85 6.10
CA LEU A 245 6.73 14.54 5.91
C LEU A 245 6.99 15.85 5.17
N LEU A 246 6.33 16.07 4.04
CA LEU A 246 6.36 17.32 3.30
C LEU A 246 5.37 18.32 3.92
N ASN A 247 4.89 19.29 3.14
CA ASN A 247 3.93 20.27 3.64
C ASN A 247 2.54 19.65 3.76
N GLU A 248 1.96 19.69 4.97
CA GLU A 248 0.53 19.41 5.18
C GLU A 248 -0.31 20.50 4.49
N GLU A 249 -1.28 20.08 3.68
CA GLU A 249 -2.19 20.99 3.01
C GLU A 249 -3.64 20.71 3.40
N LYS A 250 -4.40 21.76 3.71
CA LYS A 250 -5.79 21.69 4.17
C LYS A 250 -6.71 22.37 3.17
N PHE A 251 -7.78 21.69 2.79
CA PHE A 251 -8.79 22.21 1.86
C PHE A 251 -10.18 22.22 2.51
N ILE A 252 -11.04 23.11 2.02
CA ILE A 252 -12.43 23.28 2.48
C ILE A 252 -12.50 23.41 4.01
N SER A 253 -11.91 24.49 4.55
CA SER A 253 -11.89 24.74 6.00
C SER A 253 -11.40 23.54 6.82
N ALA A 254 -10.32 22.90 6.34
CA ALA A 254 -9.69 21.72 6.95
C ALA A 254 -10.53 20.43 6.99
N LYS A 255 -11.60 20.34 6.20
CA LYS A 255 -12.32 19.07 6.02
C LYS A 255 -11.48 18.04 5.28
N ILE A 256 -10.64 18.47 4.33
CA ILE A 256 -9.72 17.61 3.63
C ILE A 256 -8.30 17.93 4.09
N ILE A 257 -7.55 16.92 4.51
CA ILE A 257 -6.15 17.06 4.92
C ILE A 257 -5.30 16.17 4.03
N VAL A 258 -4.29 16.74 3.40
CA VAL A 258 -3.35 16.03 2.52
C VAL A 258 -1.96 16.08 3.14
N ASN A 259 -1.40 14.91 3.43
CA ASN A 259 -0.10 14.74 4.06
C ASN A 259 0.82 13.90 3.15
N PRO A 260 1.74 14.53 2.41
CA PRO A 260 2.66 13.82 1.53
C PRO A 260 3.89 13.36 2.30
N TYR A 261 4.24 12.08 2.13
CA TYR A 261 5.40 11.44 2.72
C TYR A 261 6.36 10.92 1.64
N VAL A 262 7.65 11.00 1.93
CA VAL A 262 8.70 10.32 1.17
C VAL A 262 9.41 9.34 2.10
N LEU A 263 9.27 8.06 1.78
CA LEU A 263 9.80 6.97 2.59
C LEU A 263 11.35 6.91 2.52
N PRO A 264 12.01 6.28 3.51
CA PRO A 264 13.45 6.09 3.50
C PRO A 264 13.92 5.21 2.34
N HIS A 265 15.16 5.43 1.91
CA HIS A 265 15.88 4.46 1.08
C HIS A 265 16.15 3.17 1.88
N ASN A 266 16.21 2.01 1.21
CA ASN A 266 16.43 0.70 1.86
C ASN A 266 17.68 0.68 2.75
N SER A 267 18.75 1.39 2.38
CA SER A 267 19.98 1.49 3.16
C SER A 267 19.87 2.28 4.47
N LYS A 268 18.70 2.87 4.77
CA LYS A 268 18.44 3.63 6.02
C LYS A 268 17.48 2.91 6.96
N ILE A 269 17.02 1.72 6.58
CA ILE A 269 16.09 0.89 7.35
C ILE A 269 16.62 -0.54 7.37
N SER A 270 16.14 -1.37 8.31
CA SER A 270 16.50 -2.79 8.31
C SER A 270 15.86 -3.53 7.13
N GLU A 271 16.41 -4.68 6.78
CA GLU A 271 15.84 -5.55 5.74
C GLU A 271 14.41 -5.98 6.10
N GLU A 272 14.15 -6.29 7.37
CA GLU A 272 12.82 -6.65 7.87
C GLU A 272 11.81 -5.50 7.67
N VAL A 273 12.17 -4.27 8.05
CA VAL A 273 11.31 -3.10 7.83
C VAL A 273 11.08 -2.88 6.33
N HIS A 274 12.12 -3.04 5.50
CA HIS A 274 12.00 -2.89 4.06
C HIS A 274 11.06 -3.93 3.42
N LEU A 275 11.15 -5.19 3.84
CA LEU A 275 10.27 -6.27 3.38
C LEU A 275 8.82 -6.00 3.78
N ASN A 276 8.58 -5.66 5.05
CA ASN A 276 7.24 -5.38 5.56
C ASN A 276 6.63 -4.13 4.90
N ALA A 277 7.40 -3.06 4.69
CA ALA A 277 6.93 -1.81 4.08
C ALA A 277 6.52 -1.92 2.61
N ALA A 278 6.94 -2.99 1.91
CA ALA A 278 6.56 -3.25 0.53
C ALA A 278 5.03 -3.41 0.37
N GLY A 279 4.36 -3.92 1.41
CA GLY A 279 2.93 -4.22 1.38
C GLY A 279 2.56 -5.38 0.44
N PRO A 280 1.27 -5.70 0.31
CA PRO A 280 0.79 -6.91 -0.38
C PRO A 280 1.17 -7.01 -1.86
N LYS A 281 1.42 -5.88 -2.53
CA LYS A 281 1.69 -5.80 -3.97
C LYS A 281 3.09 -5.28 -4.29
N GLY A 282 3.94 -5.11 -3.28
CA GLY A 282 5.30 -4.59 -3.44
C GLY A 282 5.41 -3.06 -3.51
N TRP A 283 6.64 -2.57 -3.33
CA TRP A 283 6.98 -1.15 -3.22
C TRP A 283 6.47 -0.28 -4.36
N ASN A 284 6.66 -0.73 -5.60
CA ASN A 284 6.25 0.02 -6.78
C ASN A 284 4.72 0.15 -6.86
N ALA A 285 3.98 -0.88 -6.44
CA ALA A 285 2.52 -0.86 -6.41
C ALA A 285 1.95 0.01 -5.28
N ALA A 286 2.69 0.15 -4.17
CA ALA A 286 2.28 0.95 -3.02
C ALA A 286 2.45 2.47 -3.21
N GLN A 287 3.03 2.94 -4.32
CA GLN A 287 3.16 4.39 -4.55
C GLN A 287 1.82 5.08 -4.82
N GLY A 288 1.73 6.35 -4.44
CA GLY A 288 0.60 7.22 -4.78
C GLY A 288 -0.22 7.67 -3.58
N PHE A 289 -1.50 7.95 -3.82
CA PHE A 289 -2.45 8.42 -2.83
C PHE A 289 -3.04 7.28 -2.00
N TYR A 290 -3.25 7.57 -0.73
CA TYR A 290 -3.90 6.76 0.26
C TYR A 290 -5.07 7.55 0.81
N VAL A 291 -6.29 7.22 0.37
CA VAL A 291 -7.50 7.96 0.73
C VAL A 291 -8.16 7.31 1.92
N TYR A 292 -8.29 8.06 3.01
CA TYR A 292 -8.94 7.65 4.25
C TYR A 292 -10.27 8.37 4.41
N ARG A 293 -11.33 7.61 4.68
CA ARG A 293 -12.63 8.13 5.07
C ARG A 293 -12.81 7.82 6.56
N ASN A 294 -12.83 8.82 7.42
CA ASN A 294 -12.92 8.62 8.88
C ASN A 294 -11.94 7.56 9.39
N GLU A 295 -10.65 7.68 9.05
CA GLU A 295 -9.57 6.73 9.40
C GLU A 295 -9.60 5.35 8.72
N ARG A 296 -10.72 4.97 8.09
CA ARG A 296 -10.82 3.76 7.25
C ARG A 296 -10.13 3.99 5.90
N LEU A 297 -9.11 3.20 5.58
CA LEU A 297 -8.43 3.29 4.29
C LEU A 297 -9.32 2.77 3.16
N ILE A 298 -9.65 3.61 2.18
CA ILE A 298 -10.52 3.29 1.02
C ILE A 298 -9.68 2.93 -0.20
N VAL A 299 -8.60 3.68 -0.44
CA VAL A 299 -7.70 3.48 -1.57
C VAL A 299 -6.28 3.37 -1.07
N ALA A 300 -5.58 2.28 -1.42
CA ALA A 300 -4.20 2.02 -1.00
C ALA A 300 -3.22 2.12 -2.19
N GLY A 301 -2.55 3.27 -2.32
CA GLY A 301 -1.49 3.48 -3.33
C GLY A 301 -2.02 3.54 -4.76
N ASP A 302 -2.76 4.59 -5.10
CA ASP A 302 -3.22 4.86 -6.47
C ASP A 302 -3.01 6.32 -6.89
N TRP A 303 -2.90 6.59 -8.20
CA TRP A 303 -2.75 7.95 -8.72
C TRP A 303 -4.08 8.63 -9.07
N LEU A 304 -5.21 8.04 -8.67
CA LEU A 304 -6.57 8.56 -8.72
C LEU A 304 -7.02 8.99 -10.12
N GLY A 305 -6.47 8.37 -11.18
CA GLY A 305 -6.72 8.76 -12.56
C GLY A 305 -6.27 10.20 -12.89
N LEU A 306 -5.25 10.72 -12.19
CA LEU A 306 -4.72 12.08 -12.39
C LEU A 306 -3.65 12.17 -13.49
N GLY A 307 -3.43 11.09 -14.25
CA GLY A 307 -2.50 11.05 -15.38
C GLY A 307 -1.07 10.64 -15.01
N PHE A 308 -0.86 10.02 -13.85
CA PHE A 308 0.44 9.50 -13.43
C PHE A 308 0.47 7.97 -13.56
N LYS A 309 1.65 7.44 -13.87
CA LYS A 309 1.93 6.00 -13.92
C LYS A 309 2.76 5.60 -12.70
N LYS A 310 2.68 4.33 -12.33
CA LYS A 310 3.55 3.75 -11.30
C LYS A 310 4.90 3.45 -11.92
N GLU A 311 5.94 4.11 -11.42
CA GLU A 311 7.31 3.97 -11.92
C GLU A 311 8.27 3.78 -10.76
N GLU A 312 9.33 3.00 -10.98
CA GLU A 312 10.25 2.54 -9.93
C GLU A 312 10.91 3.69 -9.15
N HIS A 313 11.31 4.74 -9.86
CA HIS A 313 11.98 5.91 -9.27
C HIS A 313 11.06 6.78 -8.38
N TYR A 314 9.76 6.47 -8.31
CA TYR A 314 8.80 7.12 -7.41
C TYR A 314 8.26 6.17 -6.33
N LYS A 315 8.82 4.96 -6.18
CA LYS A 315 8.31 3.93 -5.26
C LYS A 315 8.26 4.36 -3.79
N LEU A 316 9.01 5.40 -3.41
CA LEU A 316 9.03 5.97 -2.06
C LEU A 316 7.94 7.02 -1.80
N ALA A 317 7.18 7.45 -2.81
CA ALA A 317 6.13 8.45 -2.66
C ALA A 317 4.86 7.84 -2.04
N ARG A 318 4.37 8.43 -0.95
CA ARG A 318 3.10 8.09 -0.31
C ARG A 318 2.34 9.38 0.01
N ILE A 319 1.06 9.49 -0.33
CA ILE A 319 0.30 10.72 -0.08
C ILE A 319 -0.98 10.38 0.66
N GLN A 320 -1.04 10.71 1.94
CA GLN A 320 -2.23 10.54 2.76
C GLN A 320 -3.26 11.61 2.40
N VAL A 321 -4.52 11.21 2.25
CA VAL A 321 -5.66 12.13 2.07
C VAL A 321 -6.75 11.71 3.05
N ASP A 322 -7.08 12.58 4.00
CA ASP A 322 -8.17 12.39 4.94
C ASP A 322 -9.42 13.14 4.48
N ILE A 323 -10.56 12.45 4.44
CA ILE A 323 -11.88 13.01 4.11
C ILE A 323 -12.93 12.57 5.12
N PRO A 324 -13.96 13.39 5.38
CA PRO A 324 -15.10 13.00 6.20
C PRO A 324 -16.11 12.20 5.36
N ASN A 325 -17.00 11.47 6.03
CA ASN A 325 -18.10 10.75 5.36
C ASN A 325 -19.10 11.65 4.62
N SER A 326 -19.17 12.94 4.97
CA SER A 326 -20.05 13.90 4.29
C SER A 326 -19.63 14.18 2.84
N MET A 327 -18.48 13.69 2.38
CA MET A 327 -17.92 13.93 1.06
C MET A 327 -17.96 12.70 0.12
N ASP A 328 -18.67 11.65 0.50
CA ASP A 328 -18.73 10.39 -0.26
C ASP A 328 -19.25 10.59 -1.69
N ASN A 329 -20.17 11.52 -1.90
CA ASN A 329 -20.74 11.84 -3.21
C ASN A 329 -19.73 12.53 -4.13
N GLU A 330 -19.07 13.55 -3.61
CA GLU A 330 -18.06 14.33 -4.31
C GLU A 330 -16.88 13.46 -4.73
N TRP A 331 -16.49 12.51 -3.86
CA TRP A 331 -15.43 11.54 -4.12
C TRP A 331 -15.88 10.29 -4.87
N LYS A 332 -17.18 10.18 -5.20
CA LYS A 332 -17.79 9.04 -5.90
C LYS A 332 -17.38 7.69 -5.32
N ILE A 333 -17.42 7.58 -3.99
CA ILE A 333 -17.04 6.35 -3.29
C ILE A 333 -18.10 5.29 -3.57
N ASP A 334 -17.66 4.13 -4.04
CA ASP A 334 -18.53 3.00 -4.37
C ASP A 334 -18.96 2.22 -3.11
N VAL A 335 -19.95 1.34 -3.26
CA VAL A 335 -20.49 0.53 -2.15
C VAL A 335 -19.40 -0.33 -1.50
N LYS A 336 -18.44 -0.81 -2.29
CA LYS A 336 -17.30 -1.63 -1.85
C LYS A 336 -16.18 -0.84 -1.18
N LYS A 337 -16.26 0.51 -1.21
CA LYS A 337 -15.21 1.39 -0.66
C LYS A 337 -13.83 1.06 -1.23
N SER A 338 -13.78 0.74 -2.52
CA SER A 338 -12.58 0.27 -3.22
C SER A 338 -12.07 1.29 -4.25
N VAL A 339 -12.94 2.22 -4.66
CA VAL A 339 -12.62 3.25 -5.63
C VAL A 339 -13.00 4.62 -5.08
N ALA A 340 -12.09 5.58 -5.19
CA ALA A 340 -12.35 6.99 -4.93
C ALA A 340 -11.85 7.82 -6.11
N ARG A 341 -12.66 8.80 -6.54
CA ARG A 341 -12.31 9.73 -7.63
C ARG A 341 -12.35 11.15 -7.10
N PRO A 342 -11.25 11.92 -7.17
CA PRO A 342 -11.22 13.25 -6.61
C PRO A 342 -12.18 14.18 -7.37
N PRO A 343 -12.89 15.07 -6.64
CA PRO A 343 -13.77 16.04 -7.25
C PRO A 343 -13.00 17.06 -8.11
N SER A 344 -13.66 17.64 -9.10
CA SER A 344 -13.03 18.52 -10.11
C SER A 344 -12.20 19.64 -9.50
N PHE A 345 -12.74 20.32 -8.49
CA PHE A 345 -12.08 21.45 -7.83
C PHE A 345 -10.76 21.09 -7.13
N LEU A 346 -10.52 19.81 -6.79
CA LEU A 346 -9.33 19.38 -6.05
C LEU A 346 -8.26 18.76 -6.97
N ARG A 347 -8.59 18.46 -8.23
CA ARG A 347 -7.70 17.67 -9.11
C ARG A 347 -6.36 18.35 -9.36
N ASP A 348 -6.35 19.67 -9.53
CA ASP A 348 -5.13 20.40 -9.88
C ASP A 348 -4.19 20.54 -8.67
N ASP A 349 -4.75 20.73 -7.46
CA ASP A 349 -3.98 20.69 -6.22
C ASP A 349 -3.37 19.31 -5.97
N LEU A 350 -4.15 18.24 -6.08
CA LEU A 350 -3.61 16.88 -5.94
C LEU A 350 -2.54 16.58 -6.99
N LYS A 351 -2.72 17.03 -8.24
CA LYS A 351 -1.68 16.90 -9.28
C LYS A 351 -0.40 17.65 -8.89
N ARG A 352 -0.51 18.86 -8.36
CA ARG A 352 0.65 19.65 -7.89
C ARG A 352 1.37 18.91 -6.76
N ILE A 353 0.63 18.46 -5.75
CA ILE A 353 1.17 17.70 -4.61
C ILE A 353 1.85 16.41 -5.08
N ALA A 354 1.20 15.66 -5.97
CA ALA A 354 1.77 14.44 -6.56
C ALA A 354 3.08 14.69 -7.30
N LYS A 355 3.15 15.75 -8.13
CA LYS A 355 4.38 16.12 -8.83
C LYS A 355 5.52 16.46 -7.88
N LEU A 356 5.23 17.25 -6.84
CA LEU A 356 6.23 17.63 -5.83
C LEU A 356 6.73 16.42 -5.05
N THR A 357 5.81 15.55 -4.61
CA THR A 357 6.14 14.33 -3.86
C THR A 357 6.96 13.36 -4.70
N ARG A 358 6.57 13.14 -5.97
CA ARG A 358 7.32 12.31 -6.92
C ARG A 358 8.72 12.88 -7.17
N LYS A 359 8.84 14.18 -7.39
CA LYS A 359 10.14 14.84 -7.56
C LYS A 359 11.02 14.60 -6.34
N ARG A 360 10.48 14.77 -5.13
CA ARG A 360 11.23 14.55 -3.88
C ARG A 360 11.60 13.08 -3.65
N ALA A 361 10.72 12.15 -3.98
CA ALA A 361 11.00 10.71 -3.93
C ALA A 361 12.13 10.31 -4.91
N ALA A 362 12.09 10.81 -6.15
CA ALA A 362 13.15 10.58 -7.12
C ALA A 362 14.48 11.26 -6.70
N GLU A 363 14.40 12.40 -6.00
CA GLU A 363 15.56 13.03 -5.40
C GLU A 363 16.21 12.14 -4.34
N VAL A 364 15.51 11.30 -3.57
CA VAL A 364 16.18 10.40 -2.61
C VAL A 364 17.19 9.47 -3.31
N TYR A 365 16.87 8.99 -4.51
CA TYR A 365 17.79 8.20 -5.33
C TYR A 365 18.85 9.07 -6.02
N ARG A 366 18.48 10.26 -6.52
CA ARG A 366 19.41 11.17 -7.21
C ARG A 366 20.36 11.91 -6.27
N HIS A 367 19.97 12.19 -5.03
CA HIS A 367 20.75 12.95 -4.05
C HIS A 367 21.96 12.13 -3.60
N ARG A 368 21.96 10.80 -3.75
CA ARG A 368 23.21 10.03 -3.72
C ARG A 368 24.11 10.41 -4.89
N GLY A 369 23.61 10.34 -6.13
CA GLY A 369 24.38 10.76 -7.31
C GLY A 369 24.73 12.27 -7.36
N LYS A 370 24.11 13.12 -6.53
CA LYS A 370 24.29 14.59 -6.52
C LYS A 370 24.96 15.17 -5.26
N VAL A 371 24.91 14.52 -4.10
CA VAL A 371 25.71 14.92 -2.91
C VAL A 371 27.18 14.65 -3.14
N ILE A 372 27.44 13.60 -3.93
CA ILE A 372 28.68 13.45 -4.67
C ILE A 372 28.89 14.75 -5.47
N ALA A 373 28.06 15.04 -6.47
CA ALA A 373 28.22 16.16 -7.41
C ALA A 373 28.23 17.63 -6.90
N ARG A 374 27.83 17.97 -5.67
CA ARG A 374 27.51 19.38 -5.28
C ARG A 374 28.26 19.96 -4.10
N THR A 375 29.11 19.19 -3.42
CA THR A 375 29.81 19.73 -2.24
C THR A 375 31.02 20.59 -2.61
N ASN A 376 31.57 20.47 -3.82
CA ASN A 376 32.67 21.31 -4.30
C ASN A 376 32.31 22.02 -5.61
N SER A 377 32.71 23.30 -5.72
CA SER A 377 32.62 24.14 -6.91
C SER A 377 33.59 23.75 -8.04
N SER A 378 34.25 22.60 -7.92
CA SER A 378 35.11 22.01 -8.94
C SER A 378 34.26 21.22 -9.95
N GLU A 379 34.61 21.34 -11.24
CA GLU A 379 34.01 20.53 -12.31
C GLU A 379 34.15 19.04 -11.98
N PHE A 380 33.02 18.37 -11.75
CA PHE A 380 32.97 16.91 -11.58
C PHE A 380 33.44 16.23 -12.86
N VAL A 381 34.57 15.53 -12.77
CA VAL A 381 35.09 14.70 -13.86
C VAL A 381 34.53 13.29 -13.70
N TYR A 382 33.34 13.04 -14.25
CA TYR A 382 32.81 11.68 -14.32
C TYR A 382 33.64 10.84 -15.29
N ILE A 383 33.86 9.56 -14.96
CA ILE A 383 34.53 8.62 -15.85
C ILE A 383 33.66 8.24 -17.06
N TRP A 384 32.33 8.21 -16.91
CA TRP A 384 31.35 7.95 -17.97
C TRP A 384 30.57 9.20 -18.36
N GLU A 385 30.41 9.41 -19.66
CA GLU A 385 29.58 10.46 -20.26
C GLU A 385 28.41 9.85 -21.03
N GLN A 386 27.22 10.41 -20.86
CA GLN A 386 26.09 10.07 -21.71
C GLN A 386 26.11 10.93 -22.99
N LYS A 387 26.02 10.29 -24.15
CA LYS A 387 25.91 10.95 -25.45
C LYS A 387 24.67 10.49 -26.22
N VAL A 388 24.19 11.34 -27.12
CA VAL A 388 22.99 11.09 -27.94
C VAL A 388 23.34 11.25 -29.42
N ARG A 389 23.01 10.25 -30.24
CA ARG A 389 23.35 10.19 -31.67
C ARG A 389 22.23 9.46 -32.37
N HIS A 390 21.64 10.09 -33.38
CA HIS A 390 20.48 9.58 -34.11
C HIS A 390 19.32 9.16 -33.19
N GLY A 391 19.08 9.92 -32.12
CA GLY A 391 18.02 9.63 -31.14
C GLY A 391 18.28 8.46 -30.20
N LYS A 392 19.45 7.79 -30.30
CA LYS A 392 19.86 6.72 -29.39
C LYS A 392 20.86 7.26 -28.35
N ILE A 393 20.70 6.79 -27.12
CA ILE A 393 21.60 7.10 -26.00
C ILE A 393 22.73 6.05 -26.00
N PHE A 394 23.96 6.49 -25.82
CA PHE A 394 25.14 5.64 -25.62
C PHE A 394 26.04 6.28 -24.56
N TYR A 395 26.92 5.47 -23.97
CA TYR A 395 27.82 5.89 -22.90
C TYR A 395 29.26 5.79 -23.39
N THR A 396 30.03 6.86 -23.21
CA THR A 396 31.45 6.90 -23.59
C THR A 396 32.31 7.23 -22.39
N LEU A 397 33.54 6.74 -22.34
CA LEU A 397 34.48 7.13 -21.30
C LEU A 397 34.95 8.58 -21.54
N ASN A 398 35.00 9.36 -20.48
CA ASN A 398 35.43 10.76 -20.50
C ASN A 398 36.93 10.84 -20.78
N ARG A 399 37.32 11.25 -21.99
CA ARG A 399 38.74 11.38 -22.38
C ARG A 399 39.49 12.47 -21.62
N ASN A 400 38.78 13.39 -20.97
CA ASN A 400 39.37 14.43 -20.13
C ASN A 400 39.60 13.96 -18.70
N HIS A 401 39.23 12.72 -18.34
CA HIS A 401 39.51 12.18 -17.02
C HIS A 401 41.03 12.08 -16.78
N PRO A 402 41.59 12.57 -15.67
CA PRO A 402 43.04 12.67 -15.44
C PRO A 402 43.79 11.38 -15.77
N LEU A 403 43.35 10.26 -15.20
CA LEU A 403 43.94 8.95 -15.43
C LEU A 403 43.87 8.51 -16.90
N LEU A 404 42.75 8.76 -17.57
CA LEU A 404 42.62 8.41 -19.00
C LEU A 404 43.50 9.32 -19.85
N ARG A 405 43.52 10.62 -19.55
CA ARG A 405 44.32 11.58 -20.29
C ARG A 405 45.81 11.25 -20.22
N GLU A 406 46.33 11.00 -19.02
CA GLU A 406 47.73 10.60 -18.82
C GLU A 406 48.04 9.32 -19.62
N ILE A 407 47.23 8.28 -19.47
CA ILE A 407 47.45 7.00 -20.18
C ILE A 407 47.47 7.22 -21.69
N PHE A 408 46.59 8.07 -22.25
CA PHE A 408 46.60 8.38 -23.68
C PHE A 408 47.87 9.15 -24.10
N GLU A 409 48.38 10.05 -23.27
CA GLU A 409 49.60 10.82 -23.53
C GLU A 409 50.85 9.92 -23.50
N ILE A 410 50.95 8.98 -22.55
CA ILE A 410 52.12 8.09 -22.40
C ILE A 410 52.08 6.84 -23.31
N SER A 411 50.94 6.53 -23.94
CA SER A 411 50.73 5.29 -24.70
C SER A 411 51.58 5.17 -25.97
N GLY A 412 52.08 6.28 -26.53
CA GLY A 412 52.94 6.28 -27.72
C GLY A 412 52.41 5.41 -28.86
N GLU A 413 53.19 4.44 -29.32
CA GLU A 413 52.83 3.51 -30.40
C GLU A 413 51.64 2.58 -30.09
N ASN A 414 51.30 2.38 -28.80
CA ASN A 414 50.18 1.54 -28.39
C ASN A 414 48.82 2.27 -28.41
N LEU A 415 48.80 3.57 -28.67
CA LEU A 415 47.60 4.40 -28.69
C LEU A 415 46.44 3.83 -29.56
N PRO A 416 46.68 3.26 -30.76
CA PRO A 416 45.61 2.67 -31.55
C PRO A 416 44.97 1.46 -30.87
N LYS A 417 45.76 0.62 -30.19
CA LYS A 417 45.25 -0.57 -29.47
C LYS A 417 44.43 -0.17 -28.25
N LEU A 418 44.92 0.79 -27.46
CA LEU A 418 44.19 1.33 -26.31
C LEU A 418 42.86 1.95 -26.75
N SER A 419 42.87 2.76 -27.81
CA SER A 419 41.66 3.39 -28.35
C SER A 419 40.65 2.35 -28.82
N ALA A 420 41.10 1.27 -29.47
CA ALA A 420 40.23 0.17 -29.89
C ALA A 420 39.63 -0.58 -28.69
N MET A 421 40.44 -0.88 -27.67
CA MET A 421 39.97 -1.55 -26.44
C MET A 421 38.90 -0.72 -25.74
N ILE A 422 39.14 0.58 -25.56
CA ILE A 422 38.15 1.43 -24.90
C ILE A 422 36.88 1.55 -25.75
N ARG A 423 37.02 1.69 -27.08
CA ARG A 423 35.84 1.72 -27.95
C ARG A 423 35.01 0.45 -27.83
N MET A 424 35.66 -0.71 -27.70
CA MET A 424 34.97 -1.97 -27.48
C MET A 424 34.20 -1.98 -26.15
N ILE A 425 34.78 -1.49 -25.05
CA ILE A 425 34.11 -1.36 -23.75
C ILE A 425 32.89 -0.42 -23.86
N GLU A 426 33.03 0.73 -24.50
CA GLU A 426 31.96 1.72 -24.70
C GLU A 426 30.78 1.16 -25.52
N GLU A 427 31.07 0.39 -26.58
CA GLU A 427 30.05 -0.16 -27.48
C GLU A 427 29.39 -1.45 -26.94
N THR A 428 29.98 -2.09 -25.92
CA THR A 428 29.51 -3.38 -25.40
C THR A 428 28.92 -3.31 -24.00
N VAL A 429 28.65 -2.11 -23.47
CA VAL A 429 27.95 -1.94 -22.19
C VAL A 429 26.60 -2.71 -22.24
N PRO A 430 26.36 -3.69 -21.35
CA PRO A 430 25.24 -4.61 -21.46
C PRO A 430 23.94 -4.00 -20.91
N ILE A 431 23.51 -2.88 -21.50
CA ILE A 431 22.31 -2.12 -21.07
C ILE A 431 21.04 -2.99 -20.96
N PRO A 432 20.74 -3.91 -21.90
CA PRO A 432 19.55 -4.76 -21.76
C PRO A 432 19.60 -5.65 -20.51
N LEU A 433 20.76 -6.23 -20.19
CA LEU A 433 20.95 -7.07 -19.02
C LEU A 433 20.86 -6.26 -17.73
N ILE A 434 21.50 -5.07 -17.70
CA ILE A 434 21.40 -4.14 -16.57
C ILE A 434 19.93 -3.77 -16.33
N THR A 435 19.19 -3.45 -17.39
CA THR A 435 17.77 -3.07 -17.30
C THR A 435 16.90 -4.22 -16.80
N LEU A 436 17.13 -5.43 -17.30
CA LEU A 436 16.41 -6.65 -16.86
C LEU A 436 16.68 -6.93 -15.38
N ASN A 437 17.95 -6.94 -14.97
CA ASN A 437 18.32 -7.16 -13.57
C ASN A 437 17.77 -6.08 -12.64
N ASN A 438 17.70 -4.83 -13.10
CA ASN A 438 17.12 -3.74 -12.32
C ASN A 438 15.60 -3.84 -12.24
N TYR A 439 14.93 -4.50 -13.20
CA TYR A 439 13.50 -4.78 -13.13
C TYR A 439 13.20 -5.96 -12.20
N GLU A 440 14.00 -7.02 -12.26
CA GLU A 440 13.81 -8.23 -11.44
C GLU A 440 14.29 -8.04 -9.99
N ASN A 441 15.40 -7.32 -9.80
CA ASN A 441 16.09 -7.17 -8.52
C ASN A 441 16.66 -5.75 -8.36
N PRO A 442 15.82 -4.69 -8.34
CA PRO A 442 16.26 -3.29 -8.33
C PRO A 442 17.21 -2.94 -7.17
N ASP A 443 17.03 -3.63 -6.03
CA ASP A 443 17.76 -3.35 -4.80
C ASP A 443 19.04 -4.21 -4.63
N LYS A 444 19.37 -5.07 -5.60
CA LYS A 444 20.56 -5.97 -5.54
C LYS A 444 21.78 -5.47 -6.32
N HIS A 445 21.71 -4.28 -6.93
CA HIS A 445 22.86 -3.69 -7.58
C HIS A 445 23.87 -3.22 -6.54
N SER A 446 25.10 -3.74 -6.60
CA SER A 446 26.20 -3.30 -5.76
C SER A 446 26.64 -1.89 -6.15
N LYS A 447 27.05 -1.10 -5.16
CA LYS A 447 27.75 0.17 -5.42
C LYS A 447 29.18 -0.08 -5.90
N PRO A 448 29.83 0.88 -6.58
CA PRO A 448 31.26 0.82 -6.85
C PRO A 448 32.06 0.58 -5.57
N PHE A 449 32.97 -0.39 -5.62
CA PHE A 449 33.82 -0.79 -4.50
C PHE A 449 33.07 -1.28 -3.23
N GLU A 450 31.78 -1.62 -3.34
CA GLU A 450 31.02 -2.18 -2.21
C GLU A 450 31.65 -3.50 -1.73
N LYS A 451 31.96 -3.58 -0.42
CA LYS A 451 32.67 -4.72 0.21
C LYS A 451 34.09 -4.97 -0.34
N THR A 452 34.67 -4.02 -1.05
CA THR A 452 36.07 -4.11 -1.50
C THR A 452 37.01 -3.75 -0.33
N PRO A 453 38.17 -4.42 -0.16
CA PRO A 453 39.15 -4.05 0.86
C PRO A 453 39.62 -2.61 0.70
N SER A 454 39.84 -1.91 1.82
CA SER A 454 40.26 -0.50 1.80
C SER A 454 41.58 -0.27 1.07
N SER A 455 42.51 -1.23 1.11
CA SER A 455 43.79 -1.15 0.40
C SER A 455 43.62 -0.99 -1.11
N GLU A 456 42.72 -1.76 -1.73
CA GLU A 456 42.48 -1.69 -3.17
C GLU A 456 41.85 -0.35 -3.59
N ILE A 457 40.98 0.21 -2.75
CA ILE A 457 40.38 1.53 -2.98
C ILE A 457 41.47 2.61 -2.91
N ILE A 458 42.38 2.50 -1.94
CA ILE A 458 43.51 3.43 -1.75
C ILE A 458 44.49 3.34 -2.93
N ASP A 459 44.79 2.15 -3.45
CA ASP A 459 45.69 1.98 -4.60
C ASP A 459 45.13 2.70 -5.85
N VAL A 460 43.84 2.52 -6.14
CA VAL A 460 43.19 3.21 -7.27
C VAL A 460 43.14 4.72 -7.04
N MET A 461 42.94 5.16 -5.80
CA MET A 461 42.97 6.58 -5.44
C MET A 461 44.36 7.20 -5.63
N HIS A 462 45.42 6.46 -5.29
CA HIS A 462 46.81 6.89 -5.47
C HIS A 462 47.14 7.13 -6.95
N GLU A 463 46.76 6.22 -7.84
CA GLU A 463 46.97 6.38 -9.29
C GLU A 463 46.25 7.63 -9.83
N VAL A 464 45.00 7.86 -9.40
CA VAL A 464 44.26 9.06 -9.83
C VAL A 464 44.88 10.34 -9.27
N TYR A 465 45.39 10.30 -8.03
CA TYR A 465 46.12 11.41 -7.42
C TYR A 465 47.37 11.76 -8.24
N ASP A 466 48.18 10.76 -8.57
CA ASP A 466 49.41 10.95 -9.35
C ASP A 466 49.11 11.54 -10.74
N SER A 467 48.05 11.06 -11.41
CA SER A 467 47.61 11.65 -12.68
C SER A 467 47.17 13.10 -12.57
N LEU A 468 46.51 13.49 -11.47
CA LEU A 468 46.16 14.88 -11.22
C LEU A 468 47.42 15.74 -11.08
N ILE A 469 48.42 15.27 -10.32
CA ILE A 469 49.71 15.97 -10.16
C ILE A 469 50.46 16.05 -11.49
N TYR A 470 50.51 14.97 -12.27
CA TYR A 470 51.13 14.94 -13.59
C TYR A 470 50.50 15.97 -14.54
N SER A 471 49.18 16.17 -14.47
CA SER A 471 48.45 17.16 -15.26
C SER A 471 48.67 18.63 -14.83
N GLY A 472 49.52 18.86 -13.81
CA GLY A 472 49.88 20.19 -13.32
C GLY A 472 48.95 20.76 -12.25
N ILE A 473 48.06 19.95 -11.68
CA ILE A 473 47.14 20.39 -10.62
C ILE A 473 47.89 20.42 -9.28
N PRO A 474 47.84 21.53 -8.52
CA PRO A 474 48.47 21.61 -7.20
C PRO A 474 47.93 20.56 -6.22
N ARG A 475 48.76 20.08 -5.30
CA ARG A 475 48.38 19.03 -4.33
C ARG A 475 47.11 19.34 -3.55
N THR A 476 46.93 20.59 -3.13
CA THR A 476 45.75 21.05 -2.40
C THR A 476 44.48 20.92 -3.25
N GLU A 477 44.54 21.31 -4.52
CA GLU A 477 43.42 21.21 -5.45
C GLU A 477 43.15 19.75 -5.88
N ALA A 478 44.20 18.94 -6.06
CA ALA A 478 44.05 17.52 -6.36
C ALA A 478 43.30 16.77 -5.24
N ARG A 479 43.56 17.12 -3.98
CA ARG A 479 42.86 16.59 -2.80
C ARG A 479 41.38 16.98 -2.81
N GLU A 480 41.07 18.25 -3.03
CA GLU A 480 39.68 18.71 -3.12
C GLU A 480 38.92 18.03 -4.25
N ARG A 481 39.59 17.78 -5.39
CA ARG A 481 39.02 17.06 -6.52
C ARG A 481 38.73 15.60 -6.18
N LEU A 482 39.61 14.89 -5.47
CA LEU A 482 39.38 13.51 -5.04
C LEU A 482 38.21 13.38 -4.06
N LEU A 483 38.09 14.30 -3.08
CA LEU A 483 36.94 14.35 -2.16
C LEU A 483 35.60 14.51 -2.91
N SER A 484 35.65 15.10 -4.09
CA SER A 484 34.53 15.29 -4.99
C SER A 484 34.64 14.46 -6.27
N MET A 485 35.28 13.29 -6.26
CA MET A 485 35.35 12.45 -7.46
C MET A 485 34.67 11.12 -7.18
N ASP A 486 33.79 10.70 -8.10
CA ASP A 486 33.24 9.35 -8.07
C ASP A 486 34.33 8.32 -8.37
N PRO A 487 34.47 7.23 -7.58
CA PRO A 487 33.65 6.84 -6.44
C PRO A 487 34.22 7.25 -5.06
N PHE A 488 35.36 7.95 -5.01
CA PHE A 488 36.06 8.31 -3.77
C PHE A 488 35.26 9.23 -2.85
N SER A 489 34.32 10.01 -3.38
CA SER A 489 33.38 10.82 -2.59
C SER A 489 32.49 10.01 -1.65
N ASP A 490 32.32 8.70 -1.91
CA ASP A 490 31.61 7.78 -1.00
C ASP A 490 32.51 7.27 0.15
N TYR A 491 33.82 7.55 0.12
CA TYR A 491 34.84 7.11 1.08
C TYR A 491 35.74 8.27 1.58
N PRO A 492 35.18 9.37 2.12
CA PRO A 492 35.93 10.56 2.49
C PRO A 492 37.02 10.27 3.54
N GLU A 493 36.85 9.28 4.40
CA GLU A 493 37.83 8.87 5.41
C GLU A 493 39.15 8.41 4.79
N PHE A 494 39.14 7.73 3.63
CA PHE A 494 40.36 7.30 2.97
C PHE A 494 41.07 8.47 2.33
N VAL A 495 40.31 9.38 1.71
CA VAL A 495 40.88 10.60 1.14
C VAL A 495 41.50 11.46 2.25
N LEU A 496 40.82 11.62 3.40
CA LEU A 496 41.32 12.40 4.54
C LEU A 496 42.55 11.76 5.21
N ASN A 497 42.59 10.44 5.40
CA ASN A 497 43.77 9.79 5.98
C ASN A 497 44.98 9.82 5.03
N TYR A 498 44.73 9.75 3.71
CA TYR A 498 45.77 9.92 2.69
C TYR A 498 46.39 11.33 2.70
N ILE A 499 45.64 12.34 3.16
CA ILE A 499 46.13 13.72 3.35
C ILE A 499 47.21 13.79 4.44
N GLU A 500 47.10 12.99 5.51
CA GLU A 500 48.04 13.04 6.63
C GLU A 500 49.39 12.36 6.32
N ASP A 501 49.39 11.21 5.63
CA ASP A 501 50.62 10.45 5.32
C ASP A 501 51.50 11.11 4.23
N THR A 502 50.91 11.87 3.31
CA THR A 502 51.64 12.52 2.20
C THR A 502 52.29 13.86 2.57
N ASP A 503 51.82 14.53 3.62
CA ASP A 503 52.43 15.77 4.13
C ASP A 503 53.59 15.48 5.10
N CYS A 504 53.51 14.40 5.90
CA CYS A 504 54.61 14.01 6.79
C CYS A 504 55.83 13.40 6.06
N SER A 505 55.68 12.87 4.85
CA SER A 505 56.75 12.13 4.15
C SER A 505 57.71 13.01 3.32
N LYS A 506 57.47 14.32 3.18
CA LYS A 506 58.34 15.22 2.38
C LYS A 506 58.95 16.42 3.11
N GLU A 507 58.61 16.70 4.36
CA GLU A 507 59.37 17.67 5.19
C GLU A 507 60.72 17.11 5.70
N GLY A 508 61.03 15.83 5.43
CA GLY A 508 62.26 15.16 5.88
C GLY A 508 63.43 15.11 4.89
N ASN A 509 63.33 15.69 3.69
CA ASN A 509 64.45 15.77 2.73
C ASN A 509 64.57 17.20 2.18
N LEU A 510 65.17 18.07 2.99
CA LEU A 510 65.75 19.35 2.61
C LEU A 510 67.22 19.17 2.25
#